data_AF-Q6QN09-F1
#
_entry.id   AF-Q6QN09-F1
#
_cell.length_a   1.000
_cell.length_b   1.000
_cell.length_c   1.000
_cell.angle_alpha   90.00
_cell.angle_beta   90.00
_cell.angle_gamma   90.00
#
_symmetry.space_group_name_H-M   'P 1'
#
loop_
_entity.id
_entity.type
_entity.pdbx_description
1 polymer ?
#
loop_
_entity_poly.entity_id
_entity_poly.type
_entity_poly.pdbx_seq_one_letter_code
_entity_poly.pdbx_strand_id
1 'polypeptide(L)' 'HLKRVTLHEKENLMNAENLGIVFGPTLMRSPERDAMAALNDIRYQRLVVELLIKNEDILF' A
#
# COMPACT_ATOMS: atom_id res chain seq x y z
N HIS A 1 -6.65 -5.17 9.95
CA HIS A 1 -7.67 -5.73 9.02
C HIS A 1 -7.06 -6.23 7.71
N LEU A 2 -6.36 -5.38 6.93
CA LEU A 2 -5.78 -5.74 5.63
C LEU A 2 -4.83 -6.94 5.70
N LYS A 3 -4.08 -7.12 6.80
CA LYS A 3 -3.30 -8.34 7.06
C LYS A 3 -4.13 -9.62 6.91
N ARG A 4 -5.37 -9.65 7.44
CA ARG A 4 -6.26 -10.81 7.30
C ARG A 4 -6.71 -11.05 5.85
N VAL A 5 -6.88 -9.99 5.06
CA VAL A 5 -7.20 -10.12 3.63
C VAL A 5 -6.07 -10.83 2.90
N THR A 6 -4.81 -10.49 3.22
CA THR A 6 -3.64 -11.15 2.61
C THR A 6 -3.49 -12.62 2.99
N LEU A 7 -4.05 -13.07 4.12
CA LEU A 7 -4.05 -14.49 4.49
C LEU A 7 -4.96 -15.34 3.59
N HIS A 8 -5.86 -14.72 2.84
CA HIS A 8 -6.79 -15.37 1.92
C HIS A 8 -6.40 -15.15 0.45
N GLU A 9 -5.14 -14.79 0.17
CA GLU A 9 -4.64 -14.49 -1.19
C GLU A 9 -4.91 -15.61 -2.19
N LYS A 10 -4.89 -16.88 -1.76
CA LYS A 10 -5.17 -18.02 -2.66
C LYS A 10 -6.58 -17.99 -3.27
N GLU A 11 -7.53 -17.34 -2.61
CA GLU A 11 -8.92 -17.23 -3.07
C GLU A 11 -9.22 -15.84 -3.65
N ASN A 12 -8.75 -14.78 -2.99
CA ASN A 12 -9.08 -13.41 -3.37
C ASN A 12 -8.03 -12.75 -4.29
N LEU A 13 -6.86 -13.37 -4.48
CA LEU A 13 -5.74 -12.89 -5.30
C LEU A 13 -5.12 -11.56 -4.83
N MET A 14 -5.31 -11.20 -3.56
CA MET A 14 -4.84 -9.94 -2.97
C MET A 14 -3.71 -10.15 -1.95
N ASN A 15 -2.46 -10.09 -2.40
CA ASN A 15 -1.31 -9.87 -1.51
C ASN A 15 -1.20 -8.42 -1.03
N ALA A 16 -0.25 -8.18 -0.14
CA ALA A 16 0.07 -6.86 0.39
C ALA A 16 0.48 -5.85 -0.69
N GLU A 17 1.16 -6.28 -1.76
CA GLU A 17 1.56 -5.42 -2.87
C GLU A 17 0.34 -4.94 -3.67
N ASN A 18 -0.55 -5.85 -4.05
CA ASN A 18 -1.83 -5.55 -4.72
C ASN A 18 -2.68 -4.59 -3.89
N LEU A 19 -2.75 -4.82 -2.58
CA LEU A 19 -3.44 -3.90 -1.66
C LEU A 19 -2.72 -2.56 -1.56
N GLY A 20 -1.38 -2.53 -1.58
CA GLY A 20 -0.59 -1.30 -1.64
C GLY A 20 -0.91 -0.44 -2.86
N ILE A 21 -1.10 -1.06 -4.03
CA ILE A 21 -1.52 -0.38 -5.28
C ILE A 21 -2.87 0.33 -5.10
N VAL A 22 -3.84 -0.33 -4.49
CA VAL A 22 -5.22 0.19 -4.29
C VAL A 22 -5.27 1.25 -3.19
N PHE A 23 -4.65 0.97 -2.04
CA PHE A 23 -4.78 1.79 -0.84
C PHE A 23 -3.73 2.90 -0.75
N GLY A 24 -2.57 2.79 -1.40
CA GLY A 24 -1.53 3.82 -1.39
C GLY A 24 -2.06 5.21 -1.74
N PRO A 25 -2.67 5.41 -2.93
CA PRO A 25 -3.24 6.69 -3.33
C PRO A 25 -4.50 7.10 -2.53
N THR A 26 -5.15 6.16 -1.85
CA THR A 26 -6.39 6.42 -1.10
C THR A 26 -6.07 6.93 0.31
N LEU A 27 -5.05 6.36 0.95
CA LEU A 27 -4.64 6.69 2.32
C LEU A 27 -3.64 7.85 2.36
N MET A 28 -2.97 8.14 1.26
CA MET A 28 -1.93 9.17 1.17
C MET A 28 -2.20 10.11 0.00
N ARG A 29 -1.83 11.39 0.17
CA ARG A 29 -1.91 12.40 -0.88
C ARG A 29 -0.55 13.04 -1.04
N SER A 30 -0.03 13.07 -2.26
CA SER A 30 1.20 13.81 -2.56
C SER A 30 0.91 15.31 -2.45
N PRO A 31 1.74 16.09 -1.74
CA PRO A 31 1.67 17.55 -1.75
C PRO A 31 2.30 18.15 -3.01
N GLU A 32 2.99 17.33 -3.82
CA GLU A 32 3.80 17.78 -4.93
C GLU A 32 2.95 18.27 -6.11
N ARG A 33 3.35 19.41 -6.67
CA ARG A 33 2.75 19.97 -7.89
C ARG A 33 3.49 19.53 -9.15
N ASP A 34 4.74 19.09 -8.99
CA ASP A 34 5.54 18.56 -10.09
C ASP A 34 5.07 17.13 -10.45
N ALA A 35 4.85 16.88 -11.74
CA ALA A 35 4.31 15.62 -12.22
C ALA A 35 5.27 14.44 -12.00
N MET A 36 6.58 14.65 -12.09
CA MET A 36 7.57 13.59 -11.91
C MET A 36 7.74 13.23 -10.43
N ALA A 37 7.75 14.24 -9.55
CA ALA A 37 7.73 14.04 -8.11
C ALA A 37 6.46 13.31 -7.66
N ALA A 38 5.29 13.71 -8.16
CA ALA A 38 4.02 13.04 -7.88
C ALA A 38 4.00 11.57 -8.34
N LEU A 39 4.61 11.26 -9.50
CA LEU A 39 4.74 9.87 -9.97
C LEU A 39 5.65 9.03 -9.07
N ASN A 40 6.76 9.60 -8.58
CA ASN A 40 7.63 8.92 -7.62
C ASN A 40 6.90 8.69 -6.29
N ASP A 41 6.14 9.67 -5.81
CA ASP A 41 5.34 9.54 -4.59
C ASP A 41 4.32 8.41 -4.69
N ILE A 42 3.67 8.22 -5.83
CA ILE A 42 2.74 7.08 -6.02
C ILE A 42 3.45 5.75 -5.78
N ARG A 43 4.70 5.58 -6.23
CA ARG A 43 5.46 4.36 -5.99
C ARG A 43 5.74 4.16 -4.50
N TYR A 44 6.14 5.21 -3.80
CA TYR A 44 6.43 5.16 -2.37
C TYR A 44 5.18 4.94 -1.53
N GLN A 45 4.05 5.57 -1.87
CA GLN A 45 2.78 5.39 -1.17
C GLN A 45 2.34 3.92 -1.17
N ARG A 46 2.48 3.24 -2.33
CA ARG A 46 2.18 1.81 -2.45
C ARG A 46 3.09 0.97 -1.55
N LEU A 47 4.40 1.26 -1.60
CA LEU A 47 5.39 0.54 -0.79
C LEU A 47 5.17 0.74 0.71
N VAL A 48 4.83 1.96 1.15
CA VAL A 48 4.54 2.24 2.55
C VAL A 48 3.34 1.40 3.01
N VAL A 49 2.25 1.39 2.24
CA VAL A 49 1.07 0.58 2.60
C VAL A 49 1.40 -0.91 2.61
N GLU A 50 2.15 -1.41 1.63
CA GLU A 50 2.61 -2.80 1.60
C GLU A 50 3.39 -3.17 2.88
N LEU A 51 4.35 -2.31 3.28
CA LEU A 51 5.16 -2.53 4.48
C LEU A 51 4.33 -2.45 5.76
N LEU A 52 3.38 -1.52 5.85
CA LEU A 52 2.44 -1.44 6.96
C LEU A 52 1.57 -2.70 7.09
N ILE A 53 1.12 -3.26 5.96
CA ILE A 53 0.36 -4.52 5.96
C ILE A 53 1.25 -5.69 6.36
N LYS A 54 2.47 -5.79 5.82
CA LYS A 54 3.37 -6.93 6.08
C LYS A 54 3.81 -7.00 7.54
N ASN A 55 4.09 -5.85 8.16
CA ASN A 55 4.69 -5.76 9.50
C ASN A 55 3.72 -5.24 10.57
N GLU A 56 2.41 -5.34 10.32
CA GLU A 56 1.37 -4.84 11.25
C GLU A 56 1.56 -5.36 12.68
N ASP A 57 1.94 -6.62 12.85
CA ASP A 57 2.14 -7.31 14.13
C ASP A 57 3.32 -6.80 14.98
N ILE A 58 4.25 -6.09 14.35
CA ILE A 58 5.43 -5.52 15.03
C ILE A 58 5.23 -4.01 15.23
N LEU A 59 4.51 -3.35 14.33
CA LEU A 59 4.32 -1.90 14.34
C LEU A 59 3.18 -1.44 15.25
N PHE A 60 2.21 -2.31 15.56
CA PHE A 60 1.01 -2.02 16.35
C PHE A 60 0.64 -3.19 17.27
#